data_AF-A0A2U2P935-F1
#
_entry.id   AF-A0A2U2P935-F1
#
_cell.length_a   1.000
_cell.length_b   1.000
_cell.length_c   1.000
_cell.angle_alpha   90.00
_cell.angle_beta   90.00
_cell.angle_gamma   90.00
#
_symmetry.space_group_name_H-M   'P 1'
#
loop_
_entity.id
_entity.type
_entity.pdbx_description
1 polymer ?
#
loop_
_entity_poly.entity_id
_entity_poly.type
_entity_poly.pdbx_seq_one_letter_code
_entity_poly.pdbx_strand_id
1 'polypeptide(L)'
;VGQFNPVTGRIQGSGAIEYADPTFEIALAIATGGMGNAAKGGVNVVYQGIDAAGVVRYVGITERAASVRFAEHLNAIGTGRELLRYEVIEGATDLSRTGARILEQTLINQYGLHKNGGLLLNKINSIAPKYWKLYDIK
;
A
#
# COMPACT_ATOMS: atom_id res chain seq x y z
N VAL A 1 -23.09 -4.29 18.18
CA VAL A 1 -22.01 -3.39 17.69
C VAL A 1 -20.69 -3.97 18.18
N GLY A 2 -19.93 -4.65 17.32
CA GLY A 2 -18.70 -5.35 17.73
C GLY A 2 -17.51 -4.40 17.86
N GLN A 3 -16.60 -4.68 18.81
CA GLN A 3 -15.41 -3.87 19.04
C GLN A 3 -14.24 -4.36 18.17
N PHE A 4 -13.48 -3.41 17.61
CA PHE A 4 -12.33 -3.64 16.74
C PHE A 4 -11.06 -3.96 17.56
N ASN A 5 -10.36 -5.03 17.17
CA ASN A 5 -9.10 -5.43 17.78
C ASN A 5 -7.90 -4.97 16.91
N PRO A 6 -7.09 -4.01 17.38
CA PRO A 6 -6.00 -3.42 16.59
C PRO A 6 -4.77 -4.34 16.45
N VAL A 7 -4.67 -5.43 17.21
CA VAL A 7 -3.55 -6.38 17.13
C VAL A 7 -3.78 -7.42 16.03
N THR A 8 -5.04 -7.74 15.74
CA THR A 8 -5.43 -8.78 14.76
C THR A 8 -6.19 -8.24 13.55
N GLY A 9 -6.61 -6.98 13.58
CA GLY A 9 -7.42 -6.36 12.52
C GLY A 9 -8.85 -6.91 12.42
N ARG A 10 -9.36 -7.57 13.46
CA ARG A 10 -10.69 -8.25 13.43
C ARG A 10 -11.71 -7.55 14.34
N ILE A 11 -12.98 -7.58 13.93
CA ILE A 11 -14.12 -7.25 14.79
C ILE A 11 -14.52 -8.53 15.56
N GLN A 12 -14.52 -8.51 16.89
CA GLN A 12 -15.05 -9.64 17.67
C GLN A 12 -16.57 -9.52 17.79
N GLY A 13 -17.29 -10.35 17.04
CA GLY A 13 -18.74 -10.47 17.10
C GLY A 13 -19.31 -11.34 15.99
N SER A 14 -19.71 -12.58 16.36
CA SER A 14 -20.64 -13.48 15.67
C SER A 14 -20.41 -13.77 14.18
N GLY A 15 -19.81 -14.93 13.91
CA GLY A 15 -20.51 -15.95 13.12
C GLY A 15 -20.53 -15.83 11.59
N ALA A 16 -19.46 -15.35 10.96
CA ALA A 16 -19.00 -15.74 9.62
C ALA A 16 -17.67 -15.02 9.42
N ILE A 17 -16.65 -15.69 8.85
CA ILE A 17 -15.36 -15.05 8.58
C ILE A 17 -15.55 -14.18 7.34
N GLU A 18 -16.18 -13.03 7.53
CA GLU A 18 -16.26 -11.97 6.55
C GLU A 18 -14.96 -11.17 6.67
N TYR A 19 -14.07 -11.32 5.70
CA TYR A 19 -12.87 -10.50 5.58
C TYR A 19 -13.32 -9.08 5.24
N ALA A 20 -13.60 -8.27 6.27
CA ALA A 20 -13.76 -6.84 6.11
C ALA A 20 -12.39 -6.26 5.72
N ASP A 21 -12.17 -6.15 4.42
CA ASP A 21 -10.96 -5.57 3.83
C ASP A 21 -10.92 -4.06 4.10
N PRO A 22 -10.00 -3.56 4.95
CA PRO A 22 -9.91 -2.14 5.26
C PRO A 22 -9.36 -1.29 4.08
N THR A 23 -9.03 -1.90 2.93
CA THR A 23 -8.67 -1.15 1.71
C THR A 23 -9.86 -0.44 1.06
N PHE A 24 -11.11 -0.80 1.39
CA PHE A 24 -12.31 -0.24 0.77
C PHE A 24 -12.57 1.23 1.15
N GLU A 25 -12.32 1.63 2.41
CA GLU A 25 -12.62 2.99 2.88
C GLU A 25 -11.56 4.04 2.50
N ILE A 26 -10.34 3.61 2.16
CA ILE A 26 -9.27 4.51 1.69
C ILE A 26 -9.35 4.70 0.16
N ALA A 27 -9.81 3.68 -0.58
CA ALA A 27 -9.97 3.76 -2.03
C ALA A 27 -11.04 4.78 -2.46
N LEU A 28 -12.13 4.94 -1.69
CA LEU A 28 -13.20 5.89 -2.02
C LEU A 28 -12.78 7.37 -1.85
N ALA A 29 -11.91 7.67 -0.88
CA ALA A 29 -11.49 9.05 -0.58
C ALA A 29 -10.45 9.61 -1.56
N ILE A 30 -9.71 8.75 -2.28
CA ILE A 30 -8.67 9.18 -3.22
C ILE A 30 -9.23 9.35 -4.64
N ALA A 31 -10.36 8.70 -4.96
CA ALA A 31 -10.98 8.75 -6.29
C ALA A 31 -11.84 10.00 -6.55
N THR A 32 -12.32 10.71 -5.50
CA THR A 32 -13.15 11.91 -5.66
C THR A 32 -12.54 13.15 -5.01
N GLY A 33 -11.61 13.78 -5.74
CA GLY A 33 -11.44 15.23 -5.78
C GLY A 33 -11.14 15.95 -4.47
N GLY A 34 -9.86 15.98 -4.07
CA GLY A 34 -9.35 16.89 -3.04
C GLY A 34 -8.05 17.57 -3.48
N MET A 35 -8.17 18.82 -3.93
CA MET A 35 -7.12 19.83 -4.21
C MET A 35 -6.35 19.75 -5.54
N GLY A 36 -6.84 20.52 -6.51
CA GLY A 36 -6.02 21.54 -7.20
C GLY A 36 -5.10 21.06 -8.32
N ASN A 37 -5.51 21.37 -9.56
CA ASN A 37 -4.89 21.07 -10.86
C ASN A 37 -5.17 19.65 -11.36
N ALA A 38 -5.98 19.58 -12.43
CA ALA A 38 -6.12 18.40 -13.27
C ALA A 38 -4.75 18.04 -13.84
N ALA A 39 -3.98 17.26 -13.07
CA ALA A 39 -2.70 16.73 -13.49
C ALA A 39 -2.96 15.81 -14.67
N LYS A 40 -2.22 16.02 -15.76
CA LYS A 40 -2.09 15.08 -16.87
C LYS A 40 -2.07 13.66 -16.31
N GLY A 41 -3.03 12.82 -16.73
CA GLY A 41 -3.18 11.45 -16.25
C GLY A 41 -1.83 10.77 -16.16
N GLY A 42 -1.51 10.22 -14.99
CA GLY A 42 -0.18 9.70 -14.78
C GLY A 42 -0.04 8.27 -15.28
N VAL A 43 1.18 7.77 -15.34
CA VAL A 43 1.49 6.41 -15.80
C VAL A 43 1.89 5.48 -14.65
N ASN A 44 1.84 5.98 -13.40
CA ASN A 44 2.27 5.20 -12.25
C ASN A 44 1.11 4.39 -11.69
N VAL A 45 1.43 3.18 -11.26
CA VAL A 45 0.55 2.32 -10.45
C VAL A 45 1.16 2.09 -9.07
N VAL A 46 0.33 1.82 -8.08
CA VAL A 46 0.74 1.30 -6.76
C VAL A 46 0.36 -0.17 -6.66
N TYR A 47 1.25 -0.99 -6.14
CA TYR A 47 1.07 -2.43 -5.99
C TYR A 47 1.49 -2.89 -4.59
N GLN A 48 1.01 -4.07 -4.23
CA GLN A 48 1.33 -4.73 -2.97
C GLN A 48 1.93 -6.12 -3.20
N GLY A 49 2.77 -6.55 -2.24
CA GLY A 49 3.28 -7.91 -2.14
C GLY A 49 2.71 -8.58 -0.90
N ILE A 50 2.08 -9.74 -1.08
CA ILE A 50 1.30 -10.44 -0.06
C ILE A 50 1.95 -11.80 0.22
N ASP A 51 2.10 -12.15 1.49
CA ASP A 51 2.62 -13.47 1.87
C ASP A 51 1.57 -14.60 1.74
N ALA A 52 1.99 -15.83 1.97
CA ALA A 52 1.12 -17.00 1.90
C ALA A 52 -0.05 -16.95 2.92
N ALA A 53 0.05 -16.13 3.98
CA ALA A 53 -0.99 -15.94 4.97
C ALA A 53 -1.98 -14.82 4.60
N GLY A 54 -1.81 -14.18 3.44
CA GLY A 54 -2.66 -13.07 3.01
C GLY A 54 -2.27 -11.72 3.63
N VAL A 55 -1.10 -11.61 4.26
CA VAL A 55 -0.66 -10.37 4.90
C VAL A 55 0.18 -9.55 3.92
N VAL A 56 -0.12 -8.24 3.83
CA VAL A 56 0.70 -7.30 3.06
C VAL A 56 2.09 -7.17 3.71
N ARG A 57 3.12 -7.51 2.95
CA ARG A 57 4.54 -7.45 3.36
C ARG A 57 5.36 -6.47 2.54
N TYR A 58 4.81 -5.93 1.45
CA TYR A 58 5.53 -4.97 0.62
C TYR A 58 4.54 -4.05 -0.07
N VAL A 59 4.91 -2.79 -0.24
CA VAL A 59 4.21 -1.84 -1.12
C VAL A 59 5.20 -1.17 -2.05
N GLY A 60 4.79 -0.88 -3.27
CA GLY A 60 5.68 -0.28 -4.27
C GLY A 60 4.93 0.48 -5.34
N ILE A 61 5.66 1.31 -6.07
CA ILE A 61 5.16 2.00 -7.27
C ILE A 61 5.98 1.66 -8.50
N THR A 62 5.38 1.78 -9.68
CA THR A 62 6.08 1.68 -10.96
C THR A 62 5.39 2.50 -12.04
N GLU A 63 6.17 3.08 -12.94
CA GLU A 63 5.70 3.72 -14.18
C GLU A 63 5.79 2.79 -15.40
N ARG A 64 6.43 1.64 -15.24
CA ARG A 64 6.50 0.55 -16.23
C ARG A 64 5.36 -0.43 -16.00
N ALA A 65 5.19 -1.37 -16.94
CA ALA A 65 4.33 -2.52 -16.75
C ALA A 65 4.61 -3.22 -15.40
N ALA A 66 3.57 -3.40 -14.60
CA ALA A 66 3.68 -3.92 -13.24
C ALA A 66 4.32 -5.31 -13.20
N SER A 67 3.97 -6.17 -14.16
CA SER A 67 4.53 -7.52 -14.33
C SER A 67 6.07 -7.55 -14.41
N VAL A 68 6.68 -6.56 -15.06
CA VAL A 68 8.16 -6.45 -15.13
C VAL A 68 8.75 -6.20 -13.75
N ARG A 69 8.14 -5.28 -12.99
CA ARG A 69 8.57 -4.97 -11.62
C ARG A 69 8.35 -6.16 -10.67
N PHE A 70 7.29 -6.93 -10.88
CA PHE A 70 7.01 -8.14 -10.10
C PHE A 70 8.07 -9.20 -10.35
N ALA A 71 8.43 -9.45 -11.61
CA ALA A 71 9.50 -10.37 -11.95
C ALA A 71 10.85 -9.97 -11.33
N GLU A 72 11.18 -8.68 -11.28
CA GLU A 72 12.39 -8.20 -10.61
C GLU A 72 12.38 -8.51 -9.10
N HIS A 73 11.24 -8.37 -8.43
CA HIS A 73 11.13 -8.75 -7.01
C HIS A 73 11.20 -10.26 -6.80
N LEU A 74 10.57 -11.05 -7.69
CA LEU A 74 10.66 -12.51 -7.64
C LEU A 74 12.11 -13.01 -7.83
N ASN A 75 12.93 -12.27 -8.57
CA ASN A 75 14.35 -12.56 -8.75
C ASN A 75 15.26 -12.00 -7.64
N ALA A 76 14.71 -11.22 -6.69
CA ALA A 76 15.48 -10.62 -5.59
C ALA A 76 15.65 -11.61 -4.42
N ILE A 77 16.27 -12.76 -4.69
CA ILE A 77 16.44 -13.87 -3.76
C ILE A 77 17.15 -13.44 -2.46
N GLY A 78 16.65 -13.93 -1.32
CA GLY A 78 17.20 -13.66 0.01
C GLY A 78 16.70 -12.35 0.63
N THR A 79 15.75 -11.67 -0.01
CA THR A 79 15.16 -10.42 0.53
C THR A 79 13.80 -10.64 1.19
N GLY A 80 13.22 -11.84 1.05
CA GLY A 80 11.85 -12.19 1.42
C GLY A 80 10.80 -11.74 0.41
N ARG A 81 11.16 -10.88 -0.55
CA ARG A 81 10.27 -10.36 -1.60
C ARG A 81 9.95 -11.43 -2.64
N GLU A 82 10.90 -12.33 -2.88
CA GLU A 82 10.77 -13.48 -3.75
C GLU A 82 9.68 -14.47 -3.31
N LEU A 83 9.23 -14.38 -2.07
CA LEU A 83 8.20 -15.24 -1.48
C LEU A 83 6.79 -14.62 -1.53
N LEU A 84 6.64 -13.45 -2.15
CA LEU A 84 5.38 -12.70 -2.16
C LEU A 84 4.63 -12.86 -3.48
N ARG A 85 3.29 -12.88 -3.40
CA ARG A 85 2.41 -12.66 -4.54
C ARG A 85 2.25 -11.15 -4.75
N TYR A 86 2.45 -10.69 -5.98
CA TYR A 86 2.31 -9.28 -6.33
C TYR A 86 1.07 -8.99 -7.14
N GLU A 87 0.37 -7.91 -6.78
CA GLU A 87 -0.82 -7.42 -7.48
C GLU A 87 -0.91 -5.90 -7.40
N VAL A 88 -1.47 -5.28 -8.45
CA VAL A 88 -1.79 -3.85 -8.44
C VAL A 88 -2.96 -3.63 -7.50
N ILE A 89 -2.90 -2.58 -6.68
CA ILE A 89 -4.00 -2.21 -5.79
C ILE A 89 -5.14 -1.65 -6.63
N GLU A 90 -6.37 -2.13 -6.37
CA GLU A 90 -7.56 -1.67 -7.10
C GLU A 90 -7.71 -0.14 -7.01
N GLY A 91 -7.97 0.51 -8.15
CA GLY A 91 -8.09 1.96 -8.24
C GLY A 91 -6.77 2.75 -8.12
N ALA A 92 -5.63 2.10 -7.84
CA ALA A 92 -4.33 2.77 -7.72
C ALA A 92 -3.56 2.81 -9.05
N THR A 93 -4.25 3.17 -10.15
CA THR A 93 -3.71 3.30 -11.50
C THR A 93 -3.77 4.74 -12.00
N ASP A 94 -3.08 5.00 -13.11
CA ASP A 94 -3.09 6.30 -13.79
C ASP A 94 -2.68 7.49 -12.91
N LEU A 95 -1.86 7.21 -11.88
CA LEU A 95 -1.45 8.19 -10.89
C LEU A 95 -0.27 9.00 -11.38
N SER A 96 -0.30 10.30 -11.09
CA SER A 96 0.90 11.13 -11.18
C SER A 96 2.00 10.54 -10.30
N ARG A 97 3.28 10.80 -10.64
CA ARG A 97 4.40 10.29 -9.84
C ARG A 97 4.30 10.72 -8.37
N THR A 98 3.88 11.95 -8.12
CA THR A 98 3.65 12.48 -6.76
C THR A 98 2.49 11.76 -6.08
N GLY A 99 1.35 11.60 -6.76
CA GLY A 99 0.19 10.89 -6.20
C GLY A 99 0.52 9.45 -5.80
N ALA A 100 1.24 8.72 -6.66
CA ALA A 100 1.68 7.36 -6.36
C ALA A 100 2.60 7.30 -5.12
N ARG A 101 3.54 8.25 -4.97
CA ARG A 101 4.43 8.31 -3.80
C ARG A 101 3.71 8.69 -2.51
N ILE A 102 2.70 9.56 -2.59
CA ILE A 102 1.85 9.90 -1.43
C ILE A 102 1.11 8.66 -0.97
N LEU A 103 0.45 7.95 -1.89
CA LEU A 103 -0.28 6.72 -1.57
C LEU A 103 0.66 5.63 -1.01
N GLU A 104 1.81 5.38 -1.65
CA GLU A 104 2.82 4.43 -1.14
C GLU A 104 3.28 4.81 0.28
N GLN A 105 3.52 6.09 0.55
CA GLN A 105 3.93 6.52 1.89
C GLN A 105 2.82 6.34 2.92
N THR A 106 1.57 6.65 2.57
CA THR A 106 0.41 6.43 3.46
C THR A 106 0.30 4.96 3.83
N LEU A 107 0.46 4.04 2.87
CA LEU A 107 0.47 2.60 3.14
C LEU A 107 1.69 2.18 3.99
N ILE A 108 2.86 2.78 3.76
CA ILE A 108 4.04 2.55 4.61
C ILE A 108 3.78 2.97 6.05
N ASN A 109 3.10 4.10 6.28
CA ASN A 109 2.77 4.56 7.63
C ASN A 109 1.70 3.68 8.28
N GLN A 110 0.72 3.21 7.50
CA GLN A 110 -0.33 2.30 7.96
C GLN A 110 0.22 0.94 8.43
N TYR A 111 1.08 0.30 7.64
CA TYR A 111 1.59 -1.04 7.96
C TYR A 111 2.90 -1.04 8.76
N GLY A 112 3.65 0.06 8.69
CA GLY A 112 4.95 0.23 9.33
C GLY A 112 6.08 -0.55 8.66
N LEU A 113 7.30 -0.01 8.74
CA LEU A 113 8.51 -0.69 8.28
C LEU A 113 8.96 -1.74 9.31
N HIS A 114 9.44 -2.90 8.84
CA HIS A 114 9.91 -3.99 9.71
C HIS A 114 10.97 -3.56 10.72
N LYS A 115 11.90 -2.69 10.32
CA LYS A 115 12.94 -2.14 11.21
C LYS A 115 12.38 -1.33 12.39
N ASN A 116 11.13 -0.87 12.29
CA ASN A 116 10.41 -0.13 13.31
C ASN A 116 9.31 -1.01 13.97
N GLY A 117 9.39 -2.34 13.84
CA GLY A 117 8.39 -3.28 14.37
C GLY A 117 7.12 -3.44 13.51
N GLY A 118 7.10 -2.87 12.31
CA GLY A 118 5.97 -2.99 11.37
C GLY A 118 6.01 -4.26 10.51
N LEU A 119 5.07 -4.35 9.57
CA LEU A 119 4.88 -5.54 8.74
C LEU A 119 5.72 -5.54 7.46
N LEU A 120 6.12 -4.37 6.96
CA LEU A 120 6.65 -4.22 5.61
C LEU A 120 8.16 -4.51 5.50
N LEU A 121 8.53 -5.28 4.48
CA LEU A 121 9.89 -5.53 4.01
C LEU A 121 10.52 -4.32 3.30
N ASN A 122 9.74 -3.25 3.05
CA ASN A 122 10.26 -1.95 2.62
C ASN A 122 11.38 -1.50 3.56
N LYS A 123 12.49 -1.00 3.00
CA LYS A 123 13.66 -0.60 3.79
C LYS A 123 13.65 0.88 4.15
N ILE A 124 12.97 1.68 3.33
CA ILE A 124 12.93 3.14 3.42
C ILE A 124 11.50 3.64 3.20
N ASN A 125 11.29 4.89 3.60
CA ASN A 125 10.10 5.66 3.26
C ASN A 125 10.14 6.05 1.78
N SER A 126 8.97 6.13 1.14
CA SER A 126 8.82 6.70 -0.21
C SER A 126 9.02 8.21 -0.20
N ILE A 127 8.54 8.89 0.83
CA ILE A 127 8.67 10.34 1.02
C ILE A 127 9.37 10.60 2.36
N ALA A 128 10.41 11.45 2.34
CA ALA A 128 11.15 11.78 3.56
C ALA A 128 10.23 12.48 4.59
N PRO A 129 10.34 12.17 5.90
CA PRO A 129 9.45 12.69 6.94
C PRO A 129 9.28 14.22 6.96
N LYS A 130 10.34 14.96 6.63
CA LYS A 130 10.30 16.43 6.54
C LYS A 130 9.28 16.98 5.53
N TYR A 131 8.82 16.17 4.57
CA TYR A 131 7.83 16.58 3.57
C TYR A 131 6.42 16.06 3.87
N TRP A 132 6.20 15.30 4.95
CA TRP A 132 4.88 14.71 5.22
C TRP A 132 3.80 15.78 5.43
N LYS A 133 4.13 16.84 6.18
CA LYS A 133 3.23 17.98 6.38
C LYS A 133 2.83 18.70 5.08
N LEU A 134 3.71 18.71 4.07
CA LEU A 134 3.42 19.34 2.77
C LEU A 134 2.33 18.58 2.00
N TYR A 135 2.25 17.28 2.19
CA TYR A 135 1.36 16.38 1.46
C TYR A 135 0.24 15.80 2.32
N ASP A 136 0.02 16.35 3.51
CA ASP A 136 -0.97 15.87 4.49
C ASP A 136 -0.86 14.36 4.82
N ILE A 137 0.38 13.87 4.91
CA ILE A 137 0.69 12.48 5.28
C ILE A 137 0.78 12.40 6.82
N LYS A 138 0.03 11.48 7.42
CA LYS A 138 -0.06 11.28 8.88
C LYS A 138 1.01 10.35 9.43
#